data_AF-A0A2S9XDB9-F1
#
_entry.id   AF-A0A2S9XDB9-F1
#
_cell.length_a   1.000
_cell.length_b   1.000
_cell.length_c   1.000
_cell.angle_alpha   90.00
_cell.angle_beta   90.00
_cell.angle_gamma   90.00
#
_symmetry.space_group_name_H-M   'P 1'
#
loop_
_entity.id
_entity.type
_entity.pdbx_description
1 polymer ?
#
loop_
_entity_poly.entity_id
_entity_poly.type
_entity_poly.pdbx_seq_one_letter_code
_entity_poly.pdbx_strand_id
1 'polypeptide(L)'
;MRSWSLAILLTLTGCSTGAGEIEGSTQPEPSASPSVATAAAAAPTPTTDTEGQPMRVLVTGFNDWRDLGDPANVWRCRDNPSCRLLLGDATEQEPSEFHGPLAERLRARAPDIEWRFATMPVTWEAFSDVPADVDVIVNIGLGIYDRFDVLQLEAGAYNQREGADALGQARSEPISATAPEVLAAPQQGPIPTRLDALAGRSFGSFEVVVAPARPANTYLCNETHYHALEAVRAGKGRLREVYFLHIPYAETSDYTPLAEATTDLILALTPTAHE
;
A
#
# COMPACT_ATOMS: atom_id res chain seq x y z
N MET A 1 6.19 -43.98 -9.79
CA MET A 1 7.61 -44.07 -10.20
C MET A 1 7.69 -44.06 -11.72
N ARG A 2 8.18 -42.95 -12.31
CA ARG A 2 8.66 -42.73 -13.70
C ARG A 2 8.63 -41.21 -13.92
N SER A 3 9.70 -40.52 -13.55
CA SER A 3 10.91 -40.20 -14.34
C SER A 3 10.71 -38.92 -15.16
N TRP A 4 11.45 -37.90 -14.76
CA TRP A 4 11.63 -36.61 -15.41
C TRP A 4 12.35 -36.76 -16.76
N SER A 5 12.16 -35.79 -17.65
CA SER A 5 13.23 -35.25 -18.50
C SER A 5 12.87 -33.83 -18.97
N LEU A 6 13.69 -32.90 -18.50
CA LEU A 6 13.81 -31.51 -18.94
C LEU A 6 14.83 -31.47 -20.08
N ALA A 7 14.55 -30.76 -21.17
CA ALA A 7 15.54 -30.36 -22.15
C ALA A 7 15.11 -29.02 -22.76
N ILE A 8 15.74 -27.93 -22.31
CA ILE A 8 15.70 -26.65 -23.01
C ILE A 8 17.13 -26.34 -23.45
N LEU A 9 17.23 -26.16 -24.76
CA LEU A 9 18.43 -25.96 -25.55
C LEU A 9 18.90 -24.51 -25.40
N LEU A 10 20.15 -24.30 -24.96
CA LEU A 10 20.86 -23.04 -25.12
C LEU A 10 21.26 -22.87 -26.59
N THR A 11 21.00 -21.68 -27.15
CA THR A 11 21.73 -21.18 -28.32
C THR A 11 22.35 -19.83 -28.00
N LEU A 12 23.69 -19.84 -27.89
CA LEU A 12 24.58 -18.70 -27.90
C LEU A 12 24.96 -18.35 -29.34
N THR A 13 24.83 -17.08 -29.70
CA THR A 13 25.50 -16.36 -30.82
C THR A 13 25.10 -14.89 -30.67
N GLY A 14 25.93 -13.84 -30.71
CA GLY A 14 27.34 -13.68 -31.07
C GLY A 14 27.52 -12.22 -31.55
N CYS A 15 28.70 -11.64 -31.30
CA CYS A 15 29.32 -10.48 -31.98
C CYS A 15 28.68 -9.08 -31.83
N SER A 16 29.42 -8.09 -31.32
CA SER A 16 30.46 -7.38 -32.07
C SER A 16 31.00 -6.19 -31.28
N THR A 17 32.32 -6.10 -31.24
CA THR A 17 33.13 -4.94 -30.83
C THR A 17 32.97 -3.77 -31.80
N GLY A 18 32.93 -2.55 -31.26
CA GLY A 18 33.05 -1.30 -32.02
C GLY A 18 33.64 -0.21 -31.13
N ALA A 19 34.97 -0.11 -31.11
CA ALA A 19 35.69 1.02 -30.55
C ALA A 19 35.64 2.19 -31.55
N GLY A 20 35.26 3.37 -31.06
CA GLY A 20 35.31 4.62 -31.80
C GLY A 20 35.89 5.70 -30.90
N GLU A 21 37.17 6.03 -31.12
CA GLU A 21 37.82 7.23 -30.62
C GLU A 21 37.19 8.47 -31.25
N ILE A 22 36.84 9.45 -30.43
CA ILE A 22 36.65 10.84 -30.87
C ILE A 22 37.40 11.74 -29.90
N GLU A 23 38.61 12.15 -30.32
CA GLU A 23 39.29 13.35 -29.83
C GLU A 23 38.58 14.60 -30.36
N GLY A 24 38.38 15.60 -29.51
CA GLY A 24 37.69 16.83 -29.91
C GLY A 24 37.57 17.84 -28.78
N SER A 25 38.71 18.30 -28.29
CA SER A 25 38.85 19.42 -27.34
C SER A 25 38.39 20.75 -27.95
N THR A 26 37.42 21.40 -27.32
CA THR A 26 37.28 22.88 -27.31
C THR A 26 36.50 23.34 -26.09
N GLN A 27 37.19 24.07 -25.22
CA GLN A 27 36.68 24.70 -24.00
C GLN A 27 36.14 26.11 -24.34
N PRO A 28 34.88 26.45 -24.05
CA PRO A 28 34.42 27.84 -24.04
C PRO A 28 34.52 28.45 -22.63
N GLU A 29 34.77 29.76 -22.63
CA GLU A 29 34.98 30.65 -21.48
C GLU A 29 33.82 30.71 -20.47
N PRO A 30 34.09 31.09 -19.20
CA PRO A 30 33.07 31.22 -18.16
C PRO A 30 32.20 32.47 -18.38
N SER A 31 30.94 32.25 -18.73
CA SER A 31 29.90 33.29 -18.79
C SER A 31 29.38 33.61 -17.38
N ALA A 32 29.41 34.88 -17.01
CA ALA A 32 29.01 35.37 -15.69
C ALA A 32 27.52 35.07 -15.42
N SER A 33 27.25 34.36 -14.32
CA SER A 33 25.90 34.02 -13.89
C SER A 33 25.19 35.24 -13.26
N PRO A 34 23.94 35.54 -13.63
CA PRO A 34 23.12 36.48 -12.88
C PRO A 34 22.75 35.89 -11.52
N SER A 35 23.00 36.64 -10.46
CA SER A 35 22.57 36.35 -9.09
C SER A 35 21.04 36.37 -9.02
N VAL A 36 20.41 35.20 -9.08
CA VAL A 36 18.97 35.03 -8.87
C VAL A 36 18.69 35.19 -7.37
N ALA A 37 17.94 36.24 -7.03
CA ALA A 37 17.43 36.43 -5.68
C ALA A 37 16.58 35.22 -5.27
N THR A 38 17.05 34.49 -4.26
CA THR A 38 16.34 33.36 -3.68
C THR A 38 15.07 33.87 -3.02
N ALA A 39 13.92 33.68 -3.66
CA ALA A 39 12.63 33.88 -3.02
C ALA A 39 12.58 32.96 -1.79
N ALA A 40 12.42 33.55 -0.61
CA ALA A 40 12.22 32.79 0.61
C ALA A 40 10.97 31.91 0.43
N ALA A 41 11.17 30.59 0.39
CA ALA A 41 10.08 29.63 0.35
C ALA A 41 9.18 29.90 1.55
N ALA A 42 7.92 30.23 1.29
CA ALA A 42 6.91 30.33 2.33
C ALA A 42 6.88 29.00 3.11
N ALA A 43 6.85 29.07 4.43
CA ALA A 43 6.78 27.88 5.26
C ALA A 43 5.51 27.08 4.88
N PRO A 44 5.60 25.74 4.78
CA PRO A 44 4.44 24.92 4.47
C PRO A 44 3.35 25.16 5.53
N THR A 45 2.11 25.32 5.07
CA THR A 45 0.95 25.45 5.97
C THR A 45 0.61 24.05 6.48
N PRO A 46 0.46 23.85 7.81
CA PRO A 46 0.16 22.54 8.36
C PRO A 46 -1.16 21.98 7.81
N THR A 47 -1.16 20.68 7.50
CA THR A 47 -2.36 20.00 7.00
C THR A 47 -3.30 19.72 8.16
N THR A 48 -4.38 20.50 8.25
CA THR A 48 -5.39 20.36 9.30
C THR A 48 -6.67 19.71 8.79
N ASP A 49 -7.42 19.08 9.69
CA ASP A 49 -8.80 18.69 9.49
C ASP A 49 -9.74 19.91 9.40
N THR A 50 -11.04 19.65 9.29
CA THR A 50 -12.08 20.70 9.24
C THR A 50 -12.21 21.51 10.53
N GLU A 51 -11.58 21.08 11.62
CA GLU A 51 -11.59 21.71 12.94
C GLU A 51 -10.25 22.38 13.29
N GLY A 52 -9.27 22.38 12.37
CA GLY A 52 -7.94 22.94 12.61
C GLY A 52 -6.98 22.04 13.40
N GLN A 53 -7.31 20.76 13.63
CA GLN A 53 -6.42 19.77 14.24
C GLN A 53 -5.55 19.09 13.18
N PRO A 54 -4.35 18.60 13.50
CA PRO A 54 -3.56 17.79 12.57
C PRO A 54 -4.35 16.59 12.06
N MET A 55 -4.27 16.32 10.76
CA MET A 55 -4.90 15.13 10.17
C MET A 55 -4.27 13.86 10.75
N ARG A 56 -5.10 12.89 11.12
CA ARG A 56 -4.67 11.58 11.64
C ARG A 56 -4.87 10.50 10.59
N VAL A 57 -3.79 9.85 10.21
CA VAL A 57 -3.82 8.79 9.19
C VAL A 57 -3.28 7.50 9.79
N LEU A 58 -4.10 6.45 9.76
CA LEU A 58 -3.67 5.09 10.10
C LEU A 58 -3.30 4.35 8.82
N VAL A 59 -2.07 3.86 8.75
CA VAL A 59 -1.62 2.94 7.71
C VAL A 59 -1.42 1.56 8.30
N THR A 60 -2.06 0.55 7.73
CA THR A 60 -1.96 -0.83 8.22
C THR A 60 -1.35 -1.77 7.20
N GLY A 61 -0.79 -2.88 7.68
CA GLY A 61 -0.28 -3.98 6.87
C GLY A 61 -0.59 -5.33 7.50
N PHE A 62 -0.44 -6.41 6.75
CA PHE A 62 -0.65 -7.77 7.24
C PHE A 62 0.67 -8.47 7.55
N ASN A 63 0.70 -9.21 8.66
CA ASN A 63 1.77 -10.15 9.00
C ASN A 63 1.80 -11.34 8.01
N ASP A 64 2.73 -12.26 8.22
CA ASP A 64 2.81 -13.47 7.41
C ASP A 64 1.59 -14.39 7.64
N TRP A 65 1.20 -15.16 6.62
CA TRP A 65 0.04 -16.06 6.68
C TRP A 65 0.39 -17.55 6.53
N ARG A 66 1.64 -17.87 6.20
CA ARG A 66 2.11 -19.23 5.93
C ARG A 66 3.43 -19.51 6.61
N ASP A 67 3.75 -20.79 6.78
CA ASP A 67 5.00 -21.26 7.37
C ASP A 67 5.24 -20.81 8.81
N LEU A 68 4.19 -20.48 9.59
CA LEU A 68 4.25 -19.75 10.87
C LEU A 68 4.89 -20.50 12.05
N GLY A 69 5.34 -21.73 11.85
CA GLY A 69 5.89 -22.59 12.91
C GLY A 69 4.84 -23.38 13.70
N ASP A 70 5.31 -24.10 14.72
CA ASP A 70 4.49 -24.88 15.65
C ASP A 70 4.99 -24.61 17.10
N PRO A 71 4.25 -23.83 17.92
CA PRO A 71 2.96 -23.21 17.61
C PRO A 71 3.08 -22.08 16.57
N ALA A 72 1.98 -21.78 15.88
CA ALA A 72 1.93 -20.73 14.88
C ALA A 72 2.19 -19.34 15.51
N ASN A 73 3.15 -18.60 14.96
CA ASN A 73 3.41 -17.21 15.32
C ASN A 73 2.72 -16.24 14.36
N VAL A 74 1.54 -15.74 14.73
CA VAL A 74 0.75 -14.80 13.92
C VAL A 74 1.34 -13.39 13.83
N TRP A 75 2.34 -13.07 14.66
CA TRP A 75 3.05 -11.80 14.62
C TRP A 75 4.29 -11.83 13.74
N ARG A 76 4.62 -12.98 13.14
CA ARG A 76 5.78 -13.04 12.26
C ARG A 76 5.62 -12.09 11.08
N CYS A 77 6.60 -11.22 10.90
CA CYS A 77 6.73 -10.40 9.71
C CYS A 77 8.10 -10.67 9.07
N ARG A 78 8.10 -11.44 7.99
CA ARG A 78 9.31 -11.76 7.23
C ARG A 78 9.06 -11.72 5.73
N ASP A 79 7.94 -12.30 5.31
CA ASP A 79 7.67 -12.55 3.89
C ASP A 79 6.60 -11.60 3.33
N ASN A 80 5.64 -11.17 4.15
CA ASN A 80 4.56 -10.32 3.67
C ASN A 80 5.06 -8.89 3.42
N PRO A 81 5.04 -8.41 2.16
CA PRO A 81 5.57 -7.09 1.83
C PRO A 81 4.85 -5.96 2.59
N SER A 82 3.58 -6.11 2.91
CA SER A 82 2.81 -5.05 3.58
C SER A 82 3.31 -4.79 5.01
N CYS A 83 3.64 -5.81 5.79
CA CYS A 83 4.28 -5.60 7.09
C CYS A 83 5.76 -5.18 6.94
N ARG A 84 6.49 -5.71 5.95
CA ARG A 84 7.90 -5.36 5.71
C ARG A 84 8.09 -3.88 5.38
N LEU A 85 7.18 -3.31 4.60
CA LEU A 85 7.17 -1.88 4.30
C LEU A 85 6.98 -1.02 5.55
N LEU A 86 6.25 -1.50 6.55
CA LEU A 86 5.96 -0.76 7.79
C LEU A 86 6.99 -0.99 8.90
N LEU A 87 7.52 -2.20 9.03
CA LEU A 87 8.43 -2.60 10.11
C LEU A 87 9.90 -2.53 9.74
N GLY A 88 10.23 -2.70 8.46
CA GLY A 88 11.62 -2.74 7.99
C GLY A 88 12.20 -4.13 8.24
N ASP A 89 12.73 -4.36 9.44
CA ASP A 89 13.39 -5.62 9.80
C ASP A 89 12.41 -6.75 10.16
N ALA A 90 12.92 -7.99 10.15
CA ALA A 90 12.08 -9.15 10.39
C ALA A 90 11.80 -9.24 11.89
N THR A 91 10.56 -9.55 12.26
CA THR A 91 10.17 -9.68 13.66
C THR A 91 9.28 -10.90 13.87
N GLU A 92 9.32 -11.41 15.09
CA GLU A 92 8.48 -12.49 15.61
C GLU A 92 7.58 -11.99 16.77
N GLN A 93 7.61 -10.70 17.06
CA GLN A 93 6.88 -10.08 18.16
C GLN A 93 5.87 -9.07 17.63
N GLU A 94 4.79 -8.87 18.39
CA GLU A 94 3.86 -7.77 18.15
C GLU A 94 4.64 -6.44 18.18
N PRO A 95 4.61 -5.65 17.09
CA PRO A 95 5.44 -4.47 16.99
C PRO A 95 4.86 -3.31 17.80
N SER A 96 5.72 -2.63 18.57
CA SER A 96 5.42 -1.34 19.19
C SER A 96 5.99 -0.16 18.39
N GLU A 97 6.86 -0.44 17.42
CA GLU A 97 7.59 0.56 16.64
C GLU A 97 7.58 0.20 15.15
N PHE A 98 7.66 1.24 14.30
CA PHE A 98 7.52 1.12 12.85
C PHE A 98 8.59 1.95 12.17
N HIS A 99 9.69 1.31 11.77
CA HIS A 99 10.86 1.91 11.13
C HIS A 99 11.05 1.37 9.70
N GLY A 100 9.98 0.85 9.10
CA GLY A 100 10.02 0.36 7.74
C GLY A 100 10.12 1.50 6.72
N PRO A 101 10.57 1.17 5.50
CA PRO A 101 10.85 2.15 4.46
C PRO A 101 9.63 3.01 4.09
N LEU A 102 8.41 2.49 4.20
CA LEU A 102 7.19 3.27 3.98
C LEU A 102 6.90 4.20 5.15
N ALA A 103 6.98 3.69 6.39
CA ALA A 103 6.68 4.47 7.59
C ALA A 103 7.61 5.67 7.74
N GLU A 104 8.91 5.48 7.52
CA GLU A 104 9.91 6.55 7.58
C GLU A 104 9.66 7.61 6.50
N ARG A 105 9.37 7.20 5.26
CA ARG A 105 9.10 8.12 4.15
C ARG A 105 7.86 8.97 4.36
N LEU A 106 6.76 8.37 4.83
CA LEU A 106 5.52 9.11 5.11
C LEU A 106 5.75 10.18 6.17
N ARG A 107 6.41 9.84 7.29
CA ARG A 107 6.78 10.81 8.33
C ARG A 107 7.67 11.93 7.79
N ALA A 108 8.65 11.59 6.95
CA ALA A 108 9.59 12.57 6.40
C ALA A 108 8.93 13.52 5.38
N ARG A 109 8.01 13.01 4.55
CA ARG A 109 7.43 13.77 3.43
C ARG A 109 6.17 14.55 3.79
N ALA A 110 5.49 14.15 4.86
CA ALA A 110 4.32 14.85 5.38
C ALA A 110 4.37 14.92 6.93
N PRO A 111 5.30 15.70 7.50
CA PRO A 111 5.50 15.78 8.95
C PRO A 111 4.32 16.42 9.69
N ASP A 112 3.45 17.16 8.99
CA ASP A 112 2.26 17.79 9.57
C ASP A 112 1.07 16.83 9.73
N ILE A 113 1.18 15.59 9.22
CA ILE A 113 0.19 14.53 9.43
C ILE A 113 0.59 13.70 10.65
N GLU A 114 -0.37 13.44 11.54
CA GLU A 114 -0.22 12.48 12.63
C GLU A 114 -0.32 11.05 12.06
N TRP A 115 0.84 10.52 11.65
CA TRP A 115 0.95 9.15 11.14
C TRP A 115 0.91 8.11 12.25
N ARG A 116 -0.03 7.17 12.14
CA ARG A 116 -0.11 5.97 12.95
C ARG A 116 0.09 4.74 12.07
N PHE A 117 0.74 3.74 12.62
CA PHE A 117 1.05 2.51 11.91
C PHE A 117 0.62 1.32 12.75
N ALA A 118 0.14 0.28 12.09
CA ALA A 118 -0.18 -0.98 12.71
C ALA A 118 0.10 -2.13 11.75
N THR A 119 0.44 -3.30 12.28
CA THR A 119 0.31 -4.55 11.53
C THR A 119 -0.75 -5.42 12.17
N MET A 120 -1.43 -6.24 11.37
CA MET A 120 -2.47 -7.14 11.85
C MET A 120 -2.16 -8.59 11.45
N PRO A 121 -2.48 -9.56 12.33
CA PRO A 121 -2.40 -10.96 11.99
C PRO A 121 -3.36 -11.27 10.83
N VAL A 122 -3.00 -12.26 10.01
CA VAL A 122 -3.84 -12.75 8.92
C VAL A 122 -4.87 -13.74 9.49
N THR A 123 -5.71 -13.25 10.40
CA THR A 123 -6.78 -14.01 11.08
C THR A 123 -8.12 -13.34 10.89
N TRP A 124 -9.20 -14.12 10.85
CA TRP A 124 -10.55 -13.55 10.71
C TRP A 124 -10.85 -12.56 11.83
N GLU A 125 -11.61 -11.51 11.49
CA GLU A 125 -12.06 -10.47 12.43
C GLU A 125 -10.93 -9.63 13.05
N ALA A 126 -9.67 -9.75 12.58
CA ALA A 126 -8.52 -8.99 13.09
C ALA A 126 -8.70 -7.46 13.02
N PHE A 127 -9.59 -6.98 12.14
CA PHE A 127 -9.90 -5.56 11.97
C PHE A 127 -11.39 -5.24 12.19
N SER A 128 -12.09 -6.05 12.98
CA SER A 128 -13.52 -5.84 13.29
C SER A 128 -13.76 -4.60 14.16
N ASP A 129 -12.84 -4.29 15.08
CA ASP A 129 -12.85 -3.07 15.90
C ASP A 129 -12.12 -1.91 15.20
N VAL A 130 -12.77 -1.34 14.17
CA VAL A 130 -12.19 -0.27 13.35
C VAL A 130 -11.97 1.01 14.17
N PRO A 131 -10.74 1.57 14.22
CA PRO A 131 -10.47 2.83 14.91
C PRO A 131 -11.26 4.00 14.32
N ALA A 132 -12.02 4.69 15.17
CA ALA A 132 -12.84 5.83 14.78
C ALA A 132 -12.23 7.19 15.16
N ASP A 133 -11.06 7.21 15.80
CA ASP A 133 -10.37 8.42 16.28
C ASP A 133 -9.32 8.97 15.29
N VAL A 134 -9.24 8.37 14.10
CA VAL A 134 -8.43 8.79 12.94
C VAL A 134 -9.33 9.35 11.83
N ASP A 135 -8.77 10.15 10.91
CA ASP A 135 -9.52 10.76 9.81
C ASP A 135 -9.52 9.85 8.56
N VAL A 136 -8.37 9.21 8.29
CA VAL A 136 -8.15 8.35 7.13
C VAL A 136 -7.53 7.01 7.55
N ILE A 137 -8.03 5.91 7.00
CA ILE A 137 -7.39 4.60 7.08
C ILE A 137 -6.91 4.19 5.69
N VAL A 138 -5.66 3.75 5.58
CA VAL A 138 -5.13 3.07 4.39
C VAL A 138 -4.66 1.67 4.79
N ASN A 139 -5.42 0.66 4.41
CA ASN A 139 -5.04 -0.73 4.64
C ASN A 139 -4.23 -1.24 3.45
N ILE A 140 -3.08 -1.86 3.72
CA ILE A 140 -2.18 -2.38 2.69
C ILE A 140 -2.16 -3.90 2.78
N GLY A 141 -2.43 -4.59 1.67
CA GLY A 141 -2.38 -6.04 1.59
C GLY A 141 -1.60 -6.53 0.38
N LEU A 142 -1.08 -7.75 0.46
CA LEU A 142 -0.59 -8.45 -0.73
C LEU A 142 -1.80 -8.98 -1.51
N GLY A 143 -1.95 -8.60 -2.78
CA GLY A 143 -3.08 -9.08 -3.59
C GLY A 143 -2.85 -9.17 -5.09
N ILE A 144 -1.62 -8.92 -5.54
CA ILE A 144 -1.26 -8.94 -6.95
C ILE A 144 -0.11 -9.94 -7.11
N TYR A 145 -0.44 -11.13 -7.61
CA TYR A 145 0.49 -12.27 -7.68
C TYR A 145 1.04 -12.49 -9.10
N ASP A 146 0.38 -11.94 -10.10
CA ASP A 146 0.66 -12.12 -11.53
C ASP A 146 1.16 -10.84 -12.22
N ARG A 147 1.18 -9.71 -11.51
CA ARG A 147 1.70 -8.40 -11.96
C ARG A 147 2.61 -7.82 -10.88
N PHE A 148 3.79 -7.38 -11.27
CA PHE A 148 4.80 -6.79 -10.36
C PHE A 148 4.91 -5.26 -10.49
N ASP A 149 4.09 -4.69 -11.36
CA ASP A 149 4.11 -3.30 -11.83
C ASP A 149 2.78 -2.58 -11.57
N VAL A 150 1.92 -3.12 -10.69
CA VAL A 150 0.60 -2.56 -10.41
C VAL A 150 0.45 -2.28 -8.92
N LEU A 151 -0.19 -1.16 -8.60
CA LEU A 151 -0.76 -0.84 -7.30
C LEU A 151 -2.29 -0.84 -7.44
N GLN A 152 -3.00 -1.74 -6.78
CA GLN A 152 -4.45 -1.88 -6.98
C GLN A 152 -5.24 -1.31 -5.81
N LEU A 153 -6.08 -0.32 -6.06
CA LEU A 153 -7.03 0.21 -5.09
C LEU A 153 -8.38 -0.51 -5.22
N GLU A 154 -8.99 -0.87 -4.10
CA GLU A 154 -10.35 -1.41 -4.09
C GLU A 154 -11.39 -0.28 -4.00
N ALA A 155 -12.38 -0.28 -4.90
CA ALA A 155 -13.50 0.68 -4.90
C ALA A 155 -14.66 0.28 -3.99
N GLY A 156 -14.62 -0.93 -3.45
CA GLY A 156 -15.63 -1.49 -2.56
C GLY A 156 -15.22 -2.87 -2.07
N ALA A 157 -16.05 -3.46 -1.21
CA ALA A 157 -15.85 -4.80 -0.67
C ALA A 157 -17.03 -5.72 -1.00
N TYR A 158 -16.76 -7.01 -1.12
CA TYR A 158 -17.73 -8.07 -1.37
C TYR A 158 -18.11 -8.73 -0.04
N ASN A 159 -19.39 -8.99 0.20
CA ASN A 159 -19.89 -9.48 1.49
C ASN A 159 -19.74 -11.01 1.62
N GLN A 160 -18.51 -11.50 1.66
CA GLN A 160 -18.21 -12.93 1.80
C GLN A 160 -16.84 -13.13 2.44
N ARG A 161 -16.77 -14.08 3.37
CA ARG A 161 -15.55 -14.73 3.85
C ARG A 161 -15.40 -16.06 3.13
N GLU A 162 -14.21 -16.34 2.62
CA GLU A 162 -13.90 -17.64 2.02
C GLU A 162 -12.43 -18.00 2.28
N GLY A 163 -12.17 -19.20 2.78
CA GLY A 163 -10.83 -19.76 2.94
C GLY A 163 -10.44 -20.03 4.39
N ALA A 164 -9.20 -20.47 4.59
CA ALA A 164 -8.61 -20.68 5.90
C ALA A 164 -7.63 -19.54 6.22
N ASP A 165 -7.67 -19.04 7.45
CA ASP A 165 -6.75 -18.00 7.91
C ASP A 165 -5.40 -18.57 8.39
N ALA A 166 -4.53 -17.72 8.92
CA ALA A 166 -3.20 -18.07 9.44
C ALA A 166 -3.22 -19.11 10.57
N LEU A 167 -4.34 -19.24 11.29
CA LEU A 167 -4.53 -20.23 12.36
C LEU A 167 -5.23 -21.49 11.86
N GLY A 168 -5.50 -21.58 10.55
CA GLY A 168 -6.22 -22.70 9.95
C GLY A 168 -7.73 -22.67 10.19
N GLN A 169 -8.28 -21.55 10.68
CA GLN A 169 -9.73 -21.41 10.84
C GLN A 169 -10.37 -21.17 9.46
N ALA A 170 -11.12 -22.15 8.98
CA ALA A 170 -11.85 -22.06 7.72
C ALA A 170 -13.21 -21.36 7.92
N ARG A 171 -13.55 -20.44 7.01
CA ARG A 171 -14.85 -19.76 6.93
C ARG A 171 -15.37 -19.78 5.48
N SER A 172 -16.69 -19.82 5.34
CA SER A 172 -17.43 -19.75 4.08
C SER A 172 -18.84 -19.22 4.36
N GLU A 173 -18.94 -17.92 4.60
CA GLU A 173 -20.18 -17.26 4.97
C GLU A 173 -20.14 -15.75 4.65
N PRO A 174 -21.31 -15.06 4.59
CA PRO A 174 -21.33 -13.60 4.51
C PRO A 174 -20.59 -12.95 5.68
N ILE A 175 -19.96 -11.80 5.43
CA ILE A 175 -19.36 -10.97 6.48
C ILE A 175 -20.46 -10.43 7.40
N SER A 176 -21.56 -9.96 6.79
CA SER A 176 -22.77 -9.48 7.45
C SER A 176 -24.02 -10.12 6.85
N ALA A 177 -24.84 -10.75 7.69
CA ALA A 177 -26.05 -11.46 7.25
C ALA A 177 -27.15 -10.55 6.69
N THR A 178 -27.11 -9.25 6.99
CA THR A 178 -28.17 -8.29 6.63
C THR A 178 -27.75 -7.26 5.58
N ALA A 179 -26.49 -7.26 5.19
CA ALA A 179 -25.93 -6.29 4.27
C ALA A 179 -26.07 -6.73 2.80
N PRO A 180 -26.03 -5.79 1.84
CA PRO A 180 -25.96 -6.14 0.42
C PRO A 180 -24.72 -6.96 0.10
N GLU A 181 -24.77 -7.67 -1.03
CA GLU A 181 -23.66 -8.46 -1.56
C GLU A 181 -22.40 -7.60 -1.81
N VAL A 182 -22.60 -6.36 -2.25
CA VAL A 182 -21.52 -5.41 -2.48
C VAL A 182 -21.67 -4.21 -1.56
N LEU A 183 -20.61 -3.91 -0.82
CA LEU A 183 -20.46 -2.72 -0.03
C LEU A 183 -19.59 -1.72 -0.78
N ALA A 184 -20.22 -0.78 -1.49
CA ALA A 184 -19.51 0.30 -2.17
C ALA A 184 -19.07 1.42 -1.21
N ALA A 185 -18.05 2.19 -1.58
CA ALA A 185 -17.77 3.46 -0.92
C ALA A 185 -19.00 4.41 -0.94
N PRO A 186 -19.18 5.27 0.09
CA PRO A 186 -20.22 6.31 0.08
C PRO A 186 -20.10 7.20 -1.17
N GLN A 187 -21.18 7.30 -1.93
CA GLN A 187 -21.20 7.98 -3.24
C GLN A 187 -20.99 9.50 -3.15
N GLN A 188 -21.35 10.12 -2.02
CA GLN A 188 -21.27 11.57 -1.80
C GLN A 188 -20.01 11.98 -1.03
N GLY A 189 -18.97 11.14 -1.02
CA GLY A 189 -17.72 11.38 -0.31
C GLY A 189 -16.52 11.59 -1.23
N PRO A 190 -15.35 11.95 -0.65
CA PRO A 190 -14.11 12.10 -1.42
C PRO A 190 -13.55 10.77 -1.95
N ILE A 191 -13.96 9.62 -1.41
CA ILE A 191 -13.41 8.31 -1.79
C ILE A 191 -13.57 8.04 -3.30
N PRO A 192 -14.77 8.02 -3.91
CA PRO A 192 -14.91 7.71 -5.33
C PRO A 192 -14.16 8.71 -6.22
N THR A 193 -14.24 10.02 -5.92
CA THR A 193 -13.54 11.06 -6.68
C THR A 193 -12.03 10.89 -6.65
N ARG A 194 -11.44 10.55 -5.49
CA ARG A 194 -10.00 10.28 -5.40
C ARG A 194 -9.61 9.03 -6.17
N LEU A 195 -10.39 7.95 -6.07
CA LEU A 195 -10.14 6.72 -6.82
C LEU A 195 -10.15 6.99 -8.34
N ASP A 196 -11.16 7.71 -8.82
CA ASP A 196 -11.27 8.09 -10.24
C ASP A 196 -10.09 8.96 -10.69
N ALA A 197 -9.63 9.90 -9.86
CA ALA A 197 -8.48 10.74 -10.15
C ALA A 197 -7.14 10.00 -10.14
N LEU A 198 -7.08 8.82 -9.51
CA LEU A 198 -5.88 7.99 -9.41
C LEU A 198 -5.83 6.86 -10.43
N ALA A 199 -6.96 6.42 -10.96
CA ALA A 199 -7.04 5.35 -11.94
C ALA A 199 -6.14 5.62 -13.17
N GLY A 200 -5.26 4.67 -13.49
CA GLY A 200 -4.33 4.73 -14.62
C GLY A 200 -3.13 5.68 -14.42
N ARG A 201 -3.01 6.35 -13.27
CA ARG A 201 -1.80 7.13 -12.95
C ARG A 201 -0.65 6.21 -12.60
N SER A 202 0.58 6.68 -12.82
CA SER A 202 1.79 5.96 -12.45
C SER A 202 2.55 6.64 -11.32
N PHE A 203 3.12 5.81 -10.42
CA PHE A 203 4.03 6.22 -9.37
C PHE A 203 5.32 5.40 -9.51
N GLY A 204 6.38 6.03 -10.00
CA GLY A 204 7.57 5.32 -10.46
C GLY A 204 7.23 4.35 -11.60
N SER A 205 7.58 3.08 -11.45
CA SER A 205 7.30 2.01 -12.41
C SER A 205 5.94 1.32 -12.19
N PHE A 206 5.11 1.80 -11.26
CA PHE A 206 3.85 1.15 -10.91
C PHE A 206 2.66 1.91 -11.45
N GLU A 207 1.74 1.23 -12.14
CA GLU A 207 0.45 1.75 -12.57
C GLU A 207 -0.62 1.53 -11.49
N VAL A 208 -1.47 2.52 -11.27
CA VAL A 208 -2.61 2.40 -10.36
C VAL A 208 -3.82 1.83 -11.09
N VAL A 209 -4.32 0.70 -10.61
CA VAL A 209 -5.57 0.09 -11.08
C VAL A 209 -6.62 0.22 -10.00
N VAL A 210 -7.85 0.59 -10.37
CA VAL A 210 -8.99 0.59 -9.45
C VAL A 210 -9.85 -0.62 -9.75
N ALA A 211 -10.00 -1.51 -8.78
CA ALA A 211 -10.76 -2.75 -8.92
C ALA A 211 -12.14 -2.63 -8.24
N PRO A 212 -13.22 -3.06 -8.90
CA PRO A 212 -14.53 -3.16 -8.27
C PRO A 212 -14.56 -4.34 -7.28
N ALA A 213 -15.50 -4.26 -6.33
CA ALA A 213 -15.88 -5.39 -5.48
C ALA A 213 -16.30 -6.58 -6.35
N ARG A 214 -15.80 -7.78 -6.03
CA ARG A 214 -15.95 -8.97 -6.87
C ARG A 214 -15.91 -10.27 -6.05
N PRO A 215 -16.59 -11.35 -6.48
CA PRO A 215 -16.57 -12.65 -5.78
C PRO A 215 -15.20 -13.33 -5.67
N ALA A 216 -14.22 -12.89 -6.48
CA ALA A 216 -12.85 -13.39 -6.39
C ALA A 216 -12.04 -12.75 -5.25
N ASN A 217 -12.55 -11.67 -4.63
CA ASN A 217 -11.91 -10.97 -3.51
C ASN A 217 -12.74 -11.18 -2.24
N THR A 218 -12.52 -12.31 -1.55
CA THR A 218 -13.36 -12.77 -0.41
C THR A 218 -12.53 -13.18 0.81
N TYR A 219 -11.23 -12.91 0.76
CA TYR A 219 -10.31 -13.21 1.85
C TYR A 219 -10.15 -12.01 2.81
N LEU A 220 -9.14 -12.04 3.67
CA LEU A 220 -8.95 -11.10 4.78
C LEU A 220 -8.74 -9.65 4.36
N CYS A 221 -8.11 -9.40 3.21
CA CYS A 221 -8.02 -8.06 2.62
C CYS A 221 -9.42 -7.46 2.39
N ASN A 222 -10.32 -8.27 1.84
CA ASN A 222 -11.70 -7.88 1.59
C ASN A 222 -12.49 -7.68 2.89
N GLU A 223 -12.37 -8.59 3.87
CA GLU A 223 -13.03 -8.41 5.18
C GLU A 223 -12.59 -7.12 5.88
N THR A 224 -11.29 -6.85 5.87
CA THR A 224 -10.71 -5.65 6.47
C THR A 224 -11.24 -4.38 5.79
N HIS A 225 -11.30 -4.37 4.45
CA HIS A 225 -11.88 -3.24 3.73
C HIS A 225 -13.39 -3.10 4.00
N TYR A 226 -14.11 -4.22 4.09
CA TYR A 226 -15.53 -4.26 4.37
C TYR A 226 -15.87 -3.58 5.70
N HIS A 227 -15.23 -4.01 6.79
CA HIS A 227 -15.47 -3.42 8.11
C HIS A 227 -15.13 -1.94 8.15
N ALA A 228 -14.06 -1.52 7.48
CA ALA A 228 -13.70 -0.11 7.44
C ALA A 228 -14.70 0.75 6.64
N LEU A 229 -15.24 0.21 5.53
CA LEU A 229 -16.32 0.87 4.78
C LEU A 229 -17.63 0.96 5.59
N GLU A 230 -17.96 -0.08 6.38
CA GLU A 230 -19.08 -0.02 7.31
C GLU A 230 -18.89 1.07 8.36
N ALA A 231 -17.68 1.20 8.93
CA ALA A 231 -17.36 2.22 9.91
C ALA A 231 -17.52 3.65 9.34
N VAL A 232 -17.02 3.89 8.12
CA VAL A 232 -17.22 5.17 7.41
C VAL A 232 -18.72 5.44 7.18
N ARG A 233 -19.49 4.44 6.70
CA ARG A 233 -20.93 4.59 6.46
C ARG A 233 -21.72 4.84 7.74
N ALA A 234 -21.28 4.29 8.86
CA ALA A 234 -21.90 4.52 10.17
C ALA A 234 -21.65 5.94 10.69
N GLY A 235 -20.66 6.68 10.14
CA GLY A 235 -20.36 8.06 10.50
C GLY A 235 -19.96 8.23 11.97
N LYS A 236 -19.28 7.23 12.54
CA LYS A 236 -18.84 7.28 13.95
C LYS A 236 -17.45 7.90 14.06
N GLY A 237 -17.30 8.84 15.00
CA GLY A 237 -16.02 9.47 15.30
C GLY A 237 -15.55 10.43 14.19
N ARG A 238 -14.25 10.41 13.91
CA ARG A 238 -13.56 11.28 12.94
C ARG A 238 -13.35 10.62 11.57
N LEU A 239 -13.48 9.30 11.51
CA LEU A 239 -13.18 8.52 10.32
C LEU A 239 -14.10 8.92 9.16
N ARG A 240 -13.51 9.45 8.09
CA ARG A 240 -14.23 9.92 6.90
C ARG A 240 -13.84 9.19 5.62
N GLU A 241 -12.63 8.65 5.58
CA GLU A 241 -12.05 8.05 4.38
C GLU A 241 -11.39 6.71 4.71
N VAL A 242 -11.61 5.70 3.86
CA VAL A 242 -10.84 4.46 3.91
C VAL A 242 -10.49 3.99 2.50
N TYR A 243 -9.27 3.48 2.38
CA TYR A 243 -8.74 2.88 1.18
C TYR A 243 -8.18 1.50 1.50
N PHE A 244 -8.29 0.59 0.54
CA PHE A 244 -7.54 -0.65 0.55
C PHE A 244 -6.62 -0.69 -0.66
N LEU A 245 -5.33 -0.83 -0.41
CA LEU A 245 -4.28 -0.87 -1.41
C LEU A 245 -3.67 -2.26 -1.44
N HIS A 246 -3.87 -2.97 -2.54
CA HIS A 246 -3.10 -4.16 -2.86
C HIS A 246 -1.77 -3.80 -3.51
N ILE A 247 -0.70 -4.31 -2.94
CA ILE A 247 0.66 -4.20 -3.46
C ILE A 247 1.11 -5.54 -4.08
N PRO A 248 2.05 -5.53 -5.03
CA PRO A 248 2.63 -6.74 -5.56
C PRO A 248 3.71 -7.29 -4.62
N TYR A 249 4.13 -8.52 -4.90
CA TYR A 249 5.40 -9.00 -4.35
C TYR A 249 6.56 -8.19 -4.95
N ALA A 250 7.64 -7.99 -4.19
CA ALA A 250 8.87 -7.49 -4.78
C ALA A 250 9.57 -8.64 -5.52
N GLU A 251 9.91 -8.45 -6.80
CA GLU A 251 10.69 -9.44 -7.58
C GLU A 251 12.08 -9.65 -6.99
N THR A 252 12.58 -8.65 -6.27
CA THR A 252 13.88 -8.67 -5.60
C THR A 252 13.69 -8.47 -4.10
N SER A 253 14.73 -8.70 -3.31
CA SER A 253 14.73 -8.34 -1.89
C SER A 253 14.80 -6.82 -1.65
N ASP A 254 14.90 -6.01 -2.71
CA ASP A 254 14.87 -4.55 -2.62
C ASP A 254 13.43 -4.04 -2.68
N TYR A 255 12.92 -3.63 -1.53
CA TYR A 255 11.60 -3.03 -1.38
C TYR A 255 11.59 -1.52 -1.67
N THR A 256 12.74 -0.91 -2.01
CA THR A 256 12.84 0.54 -2.17
C THR A 256 11.92 1.11 -3.24
N PRO A 257 11.85 0.56 -4.48
CA PRO A 257 10.95 1.10 -5.50
C PRO A 257 9.47 0.99 -5.09
N LEU A 258 9.09 -0.14 -4.49
CA LEU A 258 7.73 -0.37 -4.01
C LEU A 258 7.39 0.59 -2.85
N ALA A 259 8.31 0.81 -1.92
CA ALA A 259 8.12 1.74 -0.80
C ALA A 259 7.93 3.17 -1.30
N GLU A 260 8.73 3.61 -2.28
CA GLU A 260 8.60 4.95 -2.86
C GLU A 260 7.24 5.14 -3.54
N ALA A 261 6.87 4.22 -4.45
CA ALA A 261 5.60 4.29 -5.16
C ALA A 261 4.39 4.20 -4.22
N THR A 262 4.46 3.34 -3.20
CA THR A 262 3.42 3.22 -2.18
C THR A 262 3.31 4.49 -1.35
N THR A 263 4.45 5.11 -1.00
CA THR A 263 4.48 6.41 -0.29
C THR A 263 3.76 7.48 -1.11
N ASP A 264 4.14 7.64 -2.39
CA ASP A 264 3.54 8.63 -3.27
C ASP A 264 2.03 8.45 -3.43
N LEU A 265 1.59 7.19 -3.60
CA LEU A 265 0.18 6.87 -3.72
C LEU A 265 -0.58 7.21 -2.43
N ILE A 266 -0.06 6.84 -1.25
CA ILE A 266 -0.69 7.16 0.04
C ILE A 266 -0.79 8.66 0.23
N LEU A 267 0.26 9.41 -0.10
CA LEU A 267 0.23 10.88 -0.04
C LEU A 267 -0.82 11.48 -0.98
N ALA A 268 -1.07 10.86 -2.15
CA ALA A 268 -2.13 11.30 -3.06
C ALA A 268 -3.55 10.91 -2.58
N LEU A 269 -3.66 9.84 -1.80
CA LEU A 269 -4.92 9.44 -1.16
C LEU A 269 -5.27 10.32 0.04
N THR A 270 -4.26 10.82 0.76
CA THR A 270 -4.46 11.71 1.90
C THR A 270 -4.61 13.15 1.42
N PRO A 271 -5.71 13.86 1.74
CA PRO A 271 -5.82 15.28 1.42
C PRO A 271 -4.65 16.05 2.05
N THR A 272 -3.93 16.82 1.24
CA THR A 272 -3.14 17.94 1.75
C THR A 272 -4.01 19.18 1.69
N ALA A 273 -3.80 20.17 2.57
CA ALA A 273 -4.71 21.30 2.79
C ALA A 273 -4.89 22.29 1.61
N HIS A 274 -4.62 21.89 0.36
CA HIS A 274 -4.57 22.77 -0.82
C HIS A 274 -5.36 22.29 -2.05
N GLU A 275 -6.32 21.39 -1.92
CA GLU A 275 -7.33 21.11 -2.96
C GLU A 275 -8.71 21.69 -2.60
#